data_AF-A0A7R9WCR0-F1
#
_entry.id   AF-A0A7R9WCR0-F1
#
_cell.length_a   1.000
_cell.length_b   1.000
_cell.length_c   1.000
_cell.angle_alpha   90.00
_cell.angle_beta   90.00
_cell.angle_gamma   90.00
#
_symmetry.space_group_name_H-M   'P 1'
#
loop_
_entity.id
_entity.type
_entity.pdbx_description
1 polymer ?
#
loop_
_entity_poly.entity_id
_entity_poly.type
_entity_poly.pdbx_seq_one_letter_code
_entity_poly.pdbx_strand_id
1 'polypeptide(L)'
;ETVYPITGLESGALEEEMAELLFRQFAVGAFTVQGPQGARYESSKETFGKIIGLTDEKMEEVASSIGGQVYENLIRNSMMTKGQLDQQDMMMLANVQNKLGIAAEKGEEMLTDCQKKILSEEADDLLNNEGATPEMLKAFREKCNSMGMELEADVGISKSRLVRMFEVEVTPGLMKGEITIESGEVLGEIQESLGLSPEEAEKIFENLIEKQAKFTLGQVKGEFLRGRDDEVAPLIKRLATFSAFANGEIELDVDESTAYKIVNLYDAFDFSEEDAEAVEANKEALKTAMGLPVE
;
A
#
# COMPACT_ATOMS: atom_id res chain seq x y z
N GLU A 1 -17.39 30.74 -35.24
CA GLU A 1 -17.34 29.33 -35.65
C GLU A 1 -17.31 29.24 -37.17
N THR A 2 -16.41 28.43 -37.72
CA THR A 2 -16.37 28.12 -39.15
C THR A 2 -17.18 26.85 -39.37
N VAL A 3 -18.29 26.94 -40.09
CA VAL A 3 -19.15 25.80 -40.44
C VAL A 3 -18.81 25.36 -41.85
N TYR A 4 -18.45 24.09 -42.04
CA TYR A 4 -18.15 23.53 -43.35
C TYR A 4 -19.45 23.02 -44.00
N PRO A 5 -19.74 23.40 -45.26
CA PRO A 5 -21.03 23.09 -45.89
C PRO A 5 -21.18 21.62 -46.31
N ILE A 6 -20.08 20.87 -46.39
CA ILE A 6 -20.04 19.42 -46.63
C ILE A 6 -18.89 18.85 -45.80
N THR A 7 -19.18 17.88 -44.93
CA THR A 7 -18.17 17.16 -44.13
C THR A 7 -17.95 15.73 -44.63
N GLY A 8 -16.87 15.10 -44.18
CA GLY A 8 -16.57 13.69 -44.47
C GLY A 8 -17.68 12.74 -44.02
N LEU A 9 -18.27 12.99 -42.85
CA LEU A 9 -19.41 12.25 -42.32
C LEU A 9 -20.71 12.52 -43.09
N GLU A 10 -21.06 13.79 -43.32
CA GLU A 10 -22.31 14.15 -44.01
C GLU A 10 -22.34 13.69 -45.47
N SER A 11 -21.19 13.59 -46.12
CA SER A 11 -21.07 13.06 -47.49
C SER A 11 -21.10 11.53 -47.56
N GLY A 12 -21.09 10.83 -46.43
CA GLY A 12 -20.98 9.37 -46.36
C GLY A 12 -19.63 8.83 -46.85
N ALA A 13 -18.63 9.70 -47.03
CA ALA A 13 -17.29 9.31 -47.46
C ALA A 13 -16.48 8.67 -46.33
N LEU A 14 -16.87 8.92 -45.08
CA LEU A 14 -16.27 8.37 -43.87
C LEU A 14 -17.36 7.87 -42.92
N GLU A 15 -17.06 6.77 -42.23
CA GLU A 15 -17.83 6.31 -41.07
C GLU A 15 -17.31 7.01 -39.79
N GLU A 16 -18.13 7.08 -38.76
CA GLU A 16 -17.82 7.77 -37.49
C GLU A 16 -16.53 7.25 -36.84
N GLU A 17 -16.37 5.93 -36.72
CA GLU A 17 -15.15 5.30 -36.19
C GLU A 17 -13.90 5.66 -36.98
N MET A 18 -14.00 5.72 -38.32
CA MET A 18 -12.88 6.09 -39.19
C MET A 18 -12.53 7.57 -39.04
N ALA A 19 -13.52 8.45 -38.90
CA ALA A 19 -13.30 9.87 -38.66
C ALA A 19 -12.58 10.12 -37.33
N GLU A 20 -12.97 9.41 -36.27
CA GLU A 20 -12.30 9.45 -34.97
C GLU A 20 -10.84 8.97 -35.06
N LEU A 21 -10.59 7.85 -35.74
CA LEU A 21 -9.23 7.32 -35.94
C LEU A 21 -8.34 8.27 -36.72
N LEU A 22 -8.86 8.87 -37.79
CA LEU A 22 -8.14 9.88 -38.59
C LEU A 22 -7.81 11.12 -37.75
N PHE A 23 -8.77 11.60 -36.96
CA PHE A 23 -8.54 12.72 -36.06
C PHE A 23 -7.51 12.39 -34.98
N ARG A 24 -7.60 11.19 -34.38
CA ARG A 24 -6.63 10.71 -33.38
C ARG A 24 -5.22 10.67 -33.96
N GLN A 25 -5.04 10.10 -35.15
CA GLN A 25 -3.74 10.06 -35.81
C GLN A 25 -3.20 11.46 -36.12
N PHE A 26 -4.07 12.37 -36.54
CA PHE A 26 -3.70 13.77 -36.79
C PHE A 26 -3.28 14.49 -35.51
N ALA A 27 -4.02 14.32 -34.42
CA ALA A 27 -3.70 14.91 -33.12
C ALA A 27 -2.39 14.35 -32.54
N VAL A 28 -2.13 13.06 -32.68
CA VAL A 28 -0.83 12.44 -32.31
C VAL A 28 0.31 12.97 -33.19
N GLY A 29 0.06 13.15 -34.49
CA GLY A 29 1.02 13.78 -35.41
C GLY A 29 1.37 15.21 -35.02
N ALA A 30 0.37 16.01 -34.65
CA ALA A 30 0.56 17.36 -34.12
C ALA A 30 1.41 17.37 -32.84
N PHE A 31 1.20 16.38 -31.97
CA PHE A 31 1.92 16.26 -30.71
C PHE A 31 3.39 15.82 -30.89
N THR A 32 3.64 14.85 -31.77
CA THR A 32 4.94 14.17 -31.94
C THR A 32 5.92 14.91 -32.85
N VAL A 33 5.43 15.66 -33.84
CA VAL A 33 6.29 16.36 -34.81
C VAL A 33 6.77 17.69 -34.23
N GLN A 34 8.08 17.90 -34.17
CA GLN A 34 8.67 19.16 -33.74
C GLN A 34 8.93 20.13 -34.91
N GLY A 35 9.04 21.42 -34.61
CA GLY A 35 9.38 22.47 -35.58
C GLY A 35 8.18 22.99 -36.40
N PRO A 36 8.42 23.59 -37.59
CA PRO A 36 7.39 24.28 -38.37
C PRO A 36 6.22 23.39 -38.80
N GLN A 37 6.45 22.09 -39.00
CA GLN A 37 5.39 21.13 -39.34
C GLN A 37 4.49 20.81 -38.15
N GLY A 38 5.05 20.72 -36.93
CA GLY A 38 4.26 20.57 -35.70
C GLY A 38 3.30 21.73 -35.48
N ALA A 39 3.82 22.97 -35.57
CA ALA A 39 3.01 24.19 -35.44
C ALA A 39 1.90 24.28 -36.51
N ARG A 40 2.17 23.78 -37.73
CA ARG A 40 1.15 23.67 -38.79
C ARG A 40 0.07 22.67 -38.42
N TYR A 41 0.42 21.49 -37.93
CA TYR A 41 -0.57 20.49 -37.50
C TYR A 41 -1.41 21.01 -36.33
N GLU A 42 -0.78 21.64 -35.34
CA GLU A 42 -1.45 22.19 -34.17
C GLU A 42 -2.47 23.29 -34.54
N SER A 43 -2.07 24.25 -35.38
CA SER A 43 -2.98 25.29 -35.90
C SER A 43 -4.08 24.76 -36.83
N SER A 44 -3.89 23.59 -37.43
CA SER A 44 -4.86 22.98 -38.35
C SER A 44 -5.76 21.93 -37.68
N LYS A 45 -5.54 21.59 -36.40
CA LYS A 45 -6.24 20.51 -35.69
C LYS A 45 -7.75 20.72 -35.66
N GLU A 46 -8.20 21.88 -35.21
CA GLU A 46 -9.63 22.23 -35.15
C GLU A 46 -10.26 22.24 -36.55
N THR A 47 -9.54 22.80 -37.54
CA THR A 47 -10.00 22.84 -38.93
C THR A 47 -10.14 21.42 -39.49
N PHE A 48 -9.16 20.55 -39.24
CA PHE A 48 -9.18 19.18 -39.71
C PHE A 48 -10.39 18.44 -39.14
N GLY A 49 -10.58 18.44 -37.82
CA GLY A 49 -11.71 17.76 -37.16
C GLY A 49 -13.09 18.21 -37.66
N LYS A 50 -13.26 19.52 -37.88
CA LYS A 50 -14.50 20.08 -38.46
C LYS A 50 -14.72 19.71 -39.93
N ILE A 51 -13.65 19.53 -40.72
CA ILE A 51 -13.75 19.04 -42.12
C ILE A 51 -14.18 17.58 -42.16
N ILE A 52 -13.66 16.74 -41.25
CA ILE A 52 -14.08 15.34 -41.16
C ILE A 52 -15.54 15.23 -40.69
N GLY A 53 -16.01 16.18 -39.89
CA GLY A 53 -17.39 16.27 -39.40
C GLY A 53 -17.54 15.96 -37.92
N LEU A 54 -16.44 15.92 -37.15
CA LEU A 54 -16.50 15.72 -35.70
C LEU A 54 -16.99 16.98 -35.00
N THR A 55 -17.79 16.78 -33.95
CA THR A 55 -18.20 17.86 -33.04
C THR A 55 -17.03 18.28 -32.14
N ASP A 56 -17.11 19.49 -31.58
CA ASP A 56 -16.10 19.97 -30.62
C ASP A 56 -16.00 19.03 -29.40
N GLU A 57 -17.14 18.50 -28.92
CA GLU A 57 -17.19 17.49 -27.85
C GLU A 57 -16.41 16.21 -28.22
N LYS A 58 -16.58 15.68 -29.43
CA LYS A 58 -15.86 14.47 -29.86
C LYS A 58 -14.37 14.72 -30.09
N MET A 59 -14.00 15.89 -30.57
CA MET A 59 -12.60 16.27 -30.68
C MET A 59 -11.92 16.37 -29.30
N GLU A 60 -12.63 16.89 -28.29
CA GLU A 60 -12.17 16.96 -26.92
C GLU A 60 -12.05 15.57 -26.26
N GLU A 61 -13.02 14.68 -26.50
CA GLU A 61 -12.99 13.30 -26.03
C GLU A 61 -11.77 12.54 -26.59
N VAL A 62 -11.52 12.65 -27.90
CA VAL A 62 -10.33 12.03 -28.53
C VAL A 62 -9.04 12.63 -27.97
N ALA A 63 -8.97 13.94 -27.79
CA ALA A 63 -7.79 14.61 -27.21
C ALA A 63 -7.54 14.17 -25.76
N SER A 64 -8.59 14.07 -24.95
CA SER A 64 -8.54 13.58 -23.57
C SER A 64 -8.09 12.11 -23.51
N SER A 65 -8.59 11.27 -24.43
CA SER A 65 -8.18 9.87 -24.51
C SER A 65 -6.69 9.70 -24.86
N ILE A 66 -6.18 10.49 -25.82
CA ILE A 66 -4.74 10.52 -26.14
C ILE A 66 -3.94 11.02 -24.93
N GLY A 67 -4.39 12.11 -24.31
CA GLY A 67 -3.78 12.68 -23.13
C GLY A 67 -3.66 11.66 -22.01
N GLY A 68 -4.72 10.87 -21.76
CA GLY A 68 -4.76 9.87 -20.70
C GLY A 68 -3.72 8.77 -20.90
N GLN A 69 -3.55 8.28 -22.13
CA GLN A 69 -2.51 7.30 -22.45
C GLN A 69 -1.10 7.87 -22.28
N VAL A 70 -0.88 9.13 -22.68
CA VAL A 70 0.43 9.77 -22.54
C VAL A 70 0.74 10.05 -21.07
N TYR A 71 -0.25 10.53 -20.32
CA TYR A 71 -0.19 10.72 -18.86
C TYR A 71 0.16 9.43 -18.16
N GLU A 72 -0.60 8.37 -18.41
CA GLU A 72 -0.41 7.07 -17.78
C GLU A 72 1.01 6.55 -18.05
N ASN A 73 1.47 6.61 -19.30
CA ASN A 73 2.82 6.14 -19.64
C ASN A 73 3.91 6.99 -18.98
N LEU A 74 3.76 8.32 -18.94
CA LEU A 74 4.75 9.20 -18.35
C LEU A 74 4.82 9.01 -16.83
N ILE A 75 3.65 9.03 -16.16
CA ILE A 75 3.55 8.84 -14.72
C ILE A 75 4.04 7.45 -14.35
N ARG A 76 3.63 6.39 -15.06
CA ARG A 76 4.09 5.02 -14.83
C ARG A 76 5.62 4.93 -14.92
N ASN A 77 6.22 5.50 -15.96
CA ASN A 77 7.68 5.50 -16.11
C ASN A 77 8.38 6.23 -14.98
N SER A 78 7.93 7.42 -14.59
CA SER A 78 8.52 8.18 -13.48
C SER A 78 8.34 7.46 -12.14
N MET A 79 7.16 6.90 -11.89
CA MET A 79 6.84 6.16 -10.68
C MET A 79 7.67 4.88 -10.54
N MET A 80 7.90 4.15 -11.63
CA MET A 80 8.73 2.94 -11.63
C MET A 80 10.23 3.23 -11.51
N THR A 81 10.71 4.34 -12.09
CA THR A 81 12.16 4.63 -12.16
C THR A 81 12.67 5.52 -11.03
N LYS A 82 11.86 6.49 -10.60
CA LYS A 82 12.22 7.50 -9.58
C LYS A 82 11.40 7.35 -8.29
N GLY A 83 10.25 6.67 -8.33
CA GLY A 83 9.31 6.57 -7.21
C GLY A 83 8.42 7.80 -7.00
N GLN A 84 8.65 8.89 -7.72
CA GLN A 84 7.95 10.17 -7.58
C GLN A 84 7.94 10.95 -8.90
N LEU A 85 7.08 11.98 -8.97
CA LEU A 85 7.06 12.94 -10.07
C LEU A 85 7.92 14.16 -9.71
N ASP A 86 8.88 14.48 -10.57
CA ASP A 86 9.72 15.67 -10.39
C ASP A 86 9.22 16.88 -11.21
N GLN A 87 9.92 18.00 -11.08
CA GLN A 87 9.56 19.24 -11.78
C GLN A 87 9.63 19.09 -13.32
N GLN A 88 10.52 18.24 -13.83
CA GLN A 88 10.65 18.00 -15.26
C GLN A 88 9.46 17.18 -15.77
N ASP A 89 9.04 16.17 -15.02
CA ASP A 89 7.86 15.35 -15.32
C ASP A 89 6.59 16.21 -15.32
N MET A 90 6.43 17.09 -14.32
CA MET A 90 5.31 18.04 -14.26
C MET A 90 5.32 19.04 -15.43
N MET A 91 6.50 19.52 -15.85
CA MET A 91 6.61 20.36 -17.06
C MET A 91 6.23 19.60 -18.32
N MET A 92 6.53 18.30 -18.42
CA MET A 92 6.11 17.48 -19.55
C MET A 92 4.59 17.29 -19.56
N LEU A 93 3.96 17.01 -18.42
CA LEU A 93 2.50 16.92 -18.31
C LEU A 93 1.82 18.24 -18.71
N ALA A 94 2.32 19.38 -18.23
CA ALA A 94 1.80 20.70 -18.64
C ALA A 94 1.95 20.94 -20.16
N ASN A 95 3.04 20.50 -20.77
CA ASN A 95 3.21 20.57 -22.23
C ASN A 95 2.21 19.67 -22.97
N VAL A 96 1.88 18.50 -22.41
CA VAL A 96 0.83 17.62 -22.95
C VAL A 96 -0.54 18.29 -22.88
N GLN A 97 -0.90 18.91 -21.74
CA GLN A 97 -2.14 19.66 -21.60
C GLN A 97 -2.26 20.76 -22.65
N ASN A 98 -1.23 21.60 -22.76
CA ASN A 98 -1.21 22.73 -23.69
C ASN A 98 -1.37 22.28 -25.15
N LYS A 99 -0.64 21.25 -25.58
CA LYS A 99 -0.69 20.75 -26.97
C LYS A 99 -1.99 20.04 -27.31
N LEU A 100 -2.58 19.33 -26.36
CA LEU A 100 -3.83 18.62 -26.57
C LEU A 100 -5.06 19.50 -26.35
N GLY A 101 -4.89 20.68 -25.76
CA GLY A 101 -5.98 21.59 -25.43
C GLY A 101 -6.83 21.06 -24.27
N ILE A 102 -6.21 20.34 -23.33
CA ILE A 102 -6.90 19.77 -22.16
C ILE A 102 -7.01 20.87 -21.11
N ALA A 103 -8.21 21.07 -20.56
CA ALA A 103 -8.43 22.01 -19.47
C ALA A 103 -7.58 21.63 -18.23
N ALA A 104 -7.10 22.63 -17.49
CA ALA A 104 -6.24 22.40 -16.32
C ALA A 104 -6.89 21.45 -15.30
N GLU A 105 -8.18 21.65 -15.00
CA GLU A 105 -8.98 20.81 -14.11
C GLU A 105 -9.02 19.36 -14.61
N LYS A 106 -9.25 19.14 -15.91
CA LYS A 106 -9.31 17.80 -16.48
C LYS A 106 -7.95 17.11 -16.43
N GLY A 107 -6.86 17.86 -16.62
CA GLY A 107 -5.52 17.31 -16.54
C GLY A 107 -5.07 17.01 -15.10
N GLU A 108 -5.60 17.70 -14.09
CA GLU A 108 -5.42 17.34 -12.67
C GLU A 108 -6.17 16.04 -12.34
N GLU A 109 -7.43 15.92 -12.76
CA GLU A 109 -8.22 14.68 -12.64
C GLU A 109 -7.47 13.48 -13.26
N MET A 110 -6.95 13.65 -14.47
CA MET A 110 -6.20 12.60 -15.17
C MET A 110 -4.89 12.23 -14.46
N LEU A 111 -4.20 13.19 -13.84
CA LEU A 111 -3.00 12.94 -13.05
C LEU A 111 -3.36 12.07 -11.83
N THR A 112 -4.37 12.48 -11.07
CA THR A 112 -4.85 11.77 -9.90
C THR A 112 -5.32 10.36 -10.25
N ASP A 113 -6.12 10.19 -11.29
CA ASP A 113 -6.61 8.87 -11.74
C ASP A 113 -5.47 7.94 -12.16
N CYS A 114 -4.46 8.47 -12.86
CA CYS A 114 -3.28 7.69 -13.21
C CYS A 114 -2.47 7.27 -11.98
N GLN A 115 -2.27 8.16 -11.02
CA GLN A 115 -1.59 7.83 -9.75
C GLN A 115 -2.34 6.74 -8.99
N LYS A 116 -3.67 6.87 -8.85
CA LYS A 116 -4.53 5.86 -8.22
C LYS A 116 -4.38 4.49 -8.89
N LYS A 117 -4.48 4.45 -10.21
CA LYS A 117 -4.33 3.22 -11.00
C LYS A 117 -2.97 2.57 -10.79
N ILE A 118 -1.89 3.34 -10.88
CA ILE A 118 -0.51 2.82 -10.71
C ILE A 118 -0.29 2.31 -9.30
N LEU A 119 -0.71 3.05 -8.28
CA LEU A 119 -0.59 2.63 -6.88
C LEU A 119 -1.43 1.38 -6.61
N SER A 120 -2.60 1.24 -7.25
CA SER A 120 -3.45 0.05 -7.13
C SER A 120 -2.75 -1.19 -7.72
N GLU A 121 -2.16 -1.06 -8.91
CA GLU A 121 -1.37 -2.12 -9.55
C GLU A 121 -0.17 -2.51 -8.66
N GLU A 122 0.55 -1.53 -8.13
CA GLU A 122 1.70 -1.75 -7.23
C GLU A 122 1.29 -2.39 -5.90
N ALA A 123 0.13 -2.01 -5.33
CA ALA A 123 -0.42 -2.64 -4.14
C ALA A 123 -0.79 -4.10 -4.40
N ASP A 124 -1.38 -4.42 -5.55
CA ASP A 124 -1.69 -5.80 -5.92
C ASP A 124 -0.41 -6.64 -6.07
N ASP A 125 0.61 -6.11 -6.74
CA ASP A 125 1.89 -6.81 -6.87
C ASP A 125 2.57 -7.01 -5.50
N LEU A 126 2.53 -6.00 -4.63
CA LEU A 126 3.13 -6.06 -3.30
C LEU A 126 2.41 -7.06 -2.39
N LEU A 127 1.09 -7.02 -2.34
CA LEU A 127 0.29 -7.77 -1.36
C LEU A 127 -0.06 -9.20 -1.79
N ASN A 128 -0.05 -9.47 -3.09
CA ASN A 128 -0.31 -10.83 -3.60
C ASN A 128 0.96 -11.69 -3.64
N ASN A 129 2.15 -11.09 -3.56
CA ASN A 129 3.40 -11.83 -3.43
C ASN A 129 3.68 -12.21 -1.97
N GLU A 130 4.06 -13.47 -1.72
CA GLU A 130 4.39 -13.98 -0.37
C GLU A 130 5.66 -13.37 0.25
N GLY A 131 6.36 -12.48 -0.48
CA GLY A 131 7.63 -11.87 -0.08
C GLY A 131 7.55 -10.43 0.42
N ALA A 132 6.35 -9.89 0.68
CA ALA A 132 6.22 -8.51 1.18
C ALA A 132 6.94 -8.35 2.53
N THR A 133 7.95 -7.46 2.57
CA THR A 133 8.68 -7.15 3.80
C THR A 133 8.13 -5.87 4.45
N PRO A 134 8.34 -5.66 5.77
CA PRO A 134 7.95 -4.43 6.45
C PRO A 134 8.49 -3.17 5.76
N GLU A 135 9.74 -3.21 5.29
CA GLU A 135 10.39 -2.07 4.63
C GLU A 135 9.70 -1.73 3.30
N MET A 136 9.27 -2.75 2.55
CA MET A 136 8.53 -2.55 1.30
C MET A 136 7.15 -1.94 1.58
N LEU A 137 6.45 -2.41 2.61
CA LEU A 137 5.15 -1.85 3.01
C LEU A 137 5.29 -0.41 3.49
N LYS A 138 6.28 -0.12 4.35
CA LYS A 138 6.57 1.24 4.81
C LYS A 138 6.89 2.18 3.65
N ALA A 139 7.77 1.79 2.73
CA ALA A 139 8.10 2.59 1.55
C ALA A 139 6.86 2.86 0.67
N PHE A 140 5.98 1.87 0.53
CA PHE A 140 4.72 2.03 -0.20
C PHE A 140 3.75 3.00 0.50
N ARG A 141 3.61 2.91 1.83
CA ARG A 141 2.81 3.85 2.64
C ARG A 141 3.33 5.28 2.53
N GLU A 142 4.64 5.48 2.71
CA GLU A 142 5.27 6.80 2.59
C GLU A 142 5.07 7.40 1.19
N LYS A 143 5.15 6.57 0.15
CA LYS A 143 4.87 6.99 -1.23
C LYS A 143 3.42 7.44 -1.41
N CYS A 144 2.44 6.68 -0.90
CA CYS A 144 1.02 7.09 -0.94
C CYS A 144 0.79 8.40 -0.18
N ASN A 145 1.35 8.52 1.03
CA ASN A 145 1.24 9.72 1.86
C ASN A 145 1.86 10.95 1.19
N SER A 146 3.02 10.80 0.52
CA SER A 146 3.67 11.89 -0.21
C SER A 146 2.83 12.44 -1.36
N MET A 147 1.93 11.61 -1.91
CA MET A 147 1.01 11.97 -2.99
C MET A 147 -0.37 12.38 -2.48
N GLY A 148 -0.57 12.38 -1.15
CA GLY A 148 -1.87 12.67 -0.53
C GLY A 148 -2.94 11.64 -0.86
N MET A 149 -2.55 10.38 -1.10
CA MET A 149 -3.44 9.30 -1.48
C MET A 149 -3.81 8.44 -0.27
N GLU A 150 -5.11 8.21 -0.08
CA GLU A 150 -5.62 7.32 0.95
C GLU A 150 -5.62 5.86 0.48
N LEU A 151 -5.06 4.95 1.28
CA LEU A 151 -4.90 3.54 0.91
C LEU A 151 -6.23 2.83 0.64
N GLU A 152 -7.27 3.11 1.44
CA GLU A 152 -8.59 2.50 1.27
C GLU A 152 -9.38 3.18 0.13
N ALA A 153 -9.53 4.51 0.19
CA ALA A 153 -10.43 5.25 -0.70
C ALA A 153 -9.85 5.49 -2.10
N ASP A 154 -8.54 5.75 -2.21
CA ASP A 154 -7.90 6.13 -3.48
C ASP A 154 -7.21 4.94 -4.15
N VAL A 155 -6.48 4.13 -3.37
CA VAL A 155 -5.73 2.96 -3.87
C VAL A 155 -6.61 1.69 -3.91
N GLY A 156 -7.77 1.70 -3.24
CA GLY A 156 -8.72 0.58 -3.27
C GLY A 156 -8.25 -0.64 -2.48
N ILE A 157 -7.38 -0.46 -1.48
CA ILE A 157 -6.92 -1.56 -0.62
C ILE A 157 -8.03 -1.88 0.38
N SER A 158 -8.58 -3.09 0.29
CA SER A 158 -9.61 -3.54 1.23
C SER A 158 -9.11 -3.53 2.68
N LYS A 159 -10.00 -3.30 3.65
CA LYS A 159 -9.71 -3.42 5.08
C LYS A 159 -8.95 -4.69 5.46
N SER A 160 -9.34 -5.84 4.91
CA SER A 160 -8.66 -7.13 5.18
C SER A 160 -7.18 -7.13 4.77
N ARG A 161 -6.83 -6.41 3.71
CA ARG A 161 -5.45 -6.25 3.25
C ARG A 161 -4.68 -5.24 4.11
N LEU A 162 -5.32 -4.16 4.56
CA LEU A 162 -4.72 -3.22 5.53
C LEU A 162 -4.38 -3.90 6.86
N VAL A 163 -5.29 -4.76 7.36
CA VAL A 163 -5.03 -5.61 8.53
C VAL A 163 -3.78 -6.48 8.31
N ARG A 164 -3.68 -7.12 7.13
CA ARG A 164 -2.51 -7.94 6.79
C ARG A 164 -1.22 -7.11 6.71
N MET A 165 -1.29 -5.88 6.18
CA MET A 165 -0.14 -4.97 6.15
C MET A 165 0.32 -4.64 7.58
N PHE A 166 -0.62 -4.29 8.46
CA PHE A 166 -0.34 -4.05 9.88
C PHE A 166 0.33 -5.27 10.54
N GLU A 167 -0.22 -6.47 10.35
CA GLU A 167 0.35 -7.71 10.88
C GLU A 167 1.79 -7.95 10.38
N VAL A 168 2.05 -7.76 9.09
CA VAL A 168 3.39 -7.97 8.50
C VAL A 168 4.41 -6.98 9.05
N GLU A 169 4.04 -5.73 9.26
CA GLU A 169 4.95 -4.71 9.80
C GLU A 169 5.24 -4.89 11.29
N VAL A 170 4.22 -5.28 12.07
CA VAL A 170 4.35 -5.43 13.52
C VAL A 170 5.02 -6.74 13.92
N THR A 171 4.77 -7.84 13.18
CA THR A 171 5.25 -9.18 13.57
C THR A 171 6.77 -9.25 13.80
N PRO A 172 7.65 -8.72 12.93
CA PRO A 172 9.09 -8.83 13.14
C PRO A 172 9.58 -8.08 14.38
N GLY A 173 9.04 -6.89 14.65
CA GLY A 173 9.35 -6.11 15.86
C GLY A 173 8.87 -6.82 17.12
N LEU A 174 7.67 -7.40 17.07
CA LEU A 174 7.10 -8.22 18.14
C LEU A 174 7.95 -9.49 18.42
N MET A 175 8.42 -10.17 17.37
CA MET A 175 9.22 -11.40 17.51
C MET A 175 10.67 -11.15 17.99
N LYS A 176 11.21 -9.96 17.72
CA LYS A 176 12.54 -9.55 18.22
C LYS A 176 12.50 -8.94 19.61
N GLY A 177 11.31 -8.59 20.12
CA GLY A 177 11.15 -7.85 21.37
C GLY A 177 11.50 -6.36 21.24
N GLU A 178 11.54 -5.83 20.01
CA GLU A 178 11.73 -4.40 19.73
C GLU A 178 10.43 -3.62 19.97
N ILE A 179 9.28 -4.28 19.83
CA ILE A 179 7.97 -3.75 20.21
C ILE A 179 7.68 -4.19 21.64
N THR A 180 7.58 -3.22 22.54
CA THR A 180 7.23 -3.39 23.96
C THR A 180 5.98 -2.54 24.28
N ILE A 181 5.54 -2.55 25.54
CA ILE A 181 4.41 -1.72 26.03
C ILE A 181 4.69 -0.22 25.81
N GLU A 182 5.96 0.18 25.70
CA GLU A 182 6.38 1.56 25.46
C GLU A 182 6.41 1.93 23.96
N SER A 183 6.29 0.95 23.06
CA SER A 183 6.34 1.17 21.61
C SER A 183 5.02 1.68 21.01
N GLY A 184 4.14 2.25 21.84
CA GLY A 184 2.84 2.79 21.42
C GLY A 184 2.97 3.86 20.33
N GLU A 185 4.05 4.64 20.31
CA GLU A 185 4.31 5.63 19.25
C GLU A 185 4.52 4.99 17.87
N VAL A 186 5.28 3.89 17.80
CA VAL A 186 5.56 3.18 16.54
C VAL A 186 4.28 2.51 16.01
N LEU A 187 3.50 1.91 16.91
CA LEU A 187 2.21 1.31 16.56
C LEU A 187 1.21 2.38 16.10
N GLY A 188 1.20 3.54 16.76
CA GLY A 188 0.40 4.70 16.36
C GLY A 188 0.75 5.21 14.96
N GLU A 189 2.04 5.35 14.63
CA GLU A 189 2.48 5.77 13.29
C GLU A 189 1.98 4.79 12.20
N ILE A 190 2.13 3.48 12.44
CA ILE A 190 1.68 2.44 11.49
C ILE A 190 0.16 2.47 11.38
N GLN A 191 -0.56 2.56 12.50
CA GLN A 191 -2.02 2.65 12.53
C GLN A 191 -2.52 3.86 11.72
N GLU A 192 -2.04 5.06 12.02
CA GLU A 192 -2.48 6.31 11.38
C GLU A 192 -2.26 6.26 9.87
N SER A 193 -1.09 5.79 9.45
CA SER A 193 -0.75 5.68 8.03
C SER A 193 -1.56 4.64 7.26
N LEU A 194 -2.10 3.63 7.96
CA LEU A 194 -2.98 2.61 7.38
C LEU A 194 -4.45 3.03 7.41
N GLY A 195 -4.77 4.17 8.05
CA GLY A 195 -6.14 4.65 8.21
C GLY A 195 -6.97 3.79 9.16
N LEU A 196 -6.34 3.03 10.07
CA LEU A 196 -7.04 2.18 11.03
C LEU A 196 -7.48 3.00 12.25
N SER A 197 -8.64 2.67 12.82
CA SER A 197 -9.02 3.25 14.12
C SER A 197 -8.16 2.65 15.25
N PRO A 198 -7.98 3.35 16.38
CA PRO A 198 -7.24 2.81 17.53
C PRO A 198 -7.84 1.48 18.01
N GLU A 199 -9.17 1.39 18.06
CA GLU A 199 -9.87 0.18 18.49
C GLU A 199 -9.72 -0.98 17.49
N GLU A 200 -9.67 -0.68 16.18
CA GLU A 200 -9.40 -1.69 15.15
C GLU A 200 -7.97 -2.22 15.28
N ALA A 201 -6.98 -1.33 15.42
CA ALA A 201 -5.57 -1.71 15.55
C ALA A 201 -5.27 -2.47 16.85
N GLU A 202 -5.84 -2.05 17.97
CA GLU A 202 -5.75 -2.76 19.26
C GLU A 202 -6.26 -4.19 19.13
N LYS A 203 -7.47 -4.36 18.57
CA LYS A 203 -8.04 -5.70 18.34
C LYS A 203 -7.19 -6.55 17.40
N ILE A 204 -6.63 -5.97 16.33
CA ILE A 204 -5.73 -6.70 15.42
C ILE A 204 -4.47 -7.14 16.17
N PHE A 205 -3.91 -6.26 17.00
CA PHE A 205 -2.72 -6.52 17.79
C PHE A 205 -2.95 -7.62 18.83
N GLU A 206 -4.07 -7.60 19.56
CA GLU A 206 -4.46 -8.67 20.50
C GLU A 206 -4.54 -10.03 19.80
N ASN A 207 -5.24 -10.10 18.66
CA ASN A 207 -5.35 -11.34 17.88
C ASN A 207 -3.98 -11.81 17.37
N LEU A 208 -3.09 -10.88 17.00
CA LEU A 208 -1.73 -11.19 16.59
C LEU A 208 -0.92 -11.77 17.75
N ILE A 209 -0.98 -11.17 18.94
CA ILE A 209 -0.32 -11.67 20.15
C ILE A 209 -0.80 -13.09 20.47
N GLU A 210 -2.11 -13.33 20.49
CA GLU A 210 -2.67 -14.65 20.79
C GLU A 210 -2.19 -15.71 19.80
N LYS A 211 -2.22 -15.39 18.51
CA LYS A 211 -1.74 -16.27 17.43
C LYS A 211 -0.24 -16.58 17.58
N GLN A 212 0.58 -15.58 17.86
CA GLN A 212 2.03 -15.76 18.05
C GLN A 212 2.36 -16.51 19.34
N ALA A 213 1.60 -16.29 20.42
CA ALA A 213 1.74 -17.02 21.67
C ALA A 213 1.43 -18.51 21.48
N LYS A 214 0.32 -18.84 20.80
CA LYS A 214 -0.04 -20.23 20.45
C LYS A 214 1.02 -20.90 19.58
N PHE A 215 1.53 -20.18 18.57
CA PHE A 215 2.59 -20.69 17.70
C PHE A 215 3.90 -20.95 18.49
N THR A 216 4.32 -19.99 19.32
CA THR A 216 5.54 -20.09 20.15
C THR A 216 5.43 -21.21 21.16
N LEU A 217 4.29 -21.38 21.82
CA LEU A 217 4.02 -22.50 22.72
C LEU A 217 4.14 -23.86 21.98
N GLY A 218 3.64 -23.93 20.74
CA GLY A 218 3.82 -25.10 19.89
C GLY A 218 5.30 -25.43 19.64
N GLN A 219 6.13 -24.42 19.42
CA GLN A 219 7.58 -24.58 19.29
C GLN A 219 8.23 -25.05 20.60
N VAL A 220 7.87 -24.45 21.74
CA VAL A 220 8.34 -24.86 23.07
C VAL A 220 8.04 -26.34 23.33
N LYS A 221 6.79 -26.77 23.10
CA LYS A 221 6.40 -28.19 23.22
C LYS A 221 7.24 -29.08 22.30
N GLY A 222 7.46 -28.64 21.06
CA GLY A 222 8.29 -29.35 20.09
C GLY A 222 9.74 -29.54 20.54
N GLU A 223 10.36 -28.50 21.10
CA GLU A 223 11.74 -28.57 21.60
C GLU A 223 11.86 -29.37 22.90
N PHE A 224 10.86 -29.33 23.79
CA PHE A 224 10.80 -30.23 24.95
C PHE A 224 10.76 -31.70 24.55
N LEU A 225 9.97 -32.05 23.53
CA LEU A 225 9.94 -33.42 23.01
C LEU A 225 11.28 -33.85 22.40
N ARG A 226 12.08 -32.90 21.90
CA ARG A 226 13.44 -33.14 21.36
C ARG A 226 14.53 -33.14 22.42
N GLY A 227 14.19 -32.80 23.68
CA GLY A 227 15.14 -32.69 24.78
C GLY A 227 16.16 -31.56 24.63
N ARG A 228 15.83 -30.52 23.87
CA ARG A 228 16.69 -29.35 23.62
C ARG A 228 16.29 -28.19 24.52
N ASP A 229 16.45 -28.37 25.83
CA ASP A 229 16.02 -27.37 26.81
C ASP A 229 16.76 -26.02 26.64
N ASP A 230 18.00 -26.02 26.10
CA ASP A 230 18.77 -24.80 25.83
C ASP A 230 18.12 -23.90 24.75
N GLU A 231 17.46 -24.50 23.75
CA GLU A 231 16.80 -23.77 22.66
C GLU A 231 15.41 -23.24 23.07
N VAL A 232 14.89 -23.69 24.22
CA VAL A 232 13.59 -23.30 24.75
C VAL A 232 13.65 -21.96 25.48
N ALA A 233 14.80 -21.60 26.05
CA ALA A 233 14.96 -20.37 26.82
C ALA A 233 14.50 -19.09 26.09
N PRO A 234 14.95 -18.80 24.86
CA PRO A 234 14.48 -17.61 24.12
C PRO A 234 12.99 -17.68 23.75
N LEU A 235 12.43 -18.88 23.57
CA LEU A 235 11.01 -19.06 23.27
C LEU A 235 10.13 -18.78 24.50
N ILE A 236 10.57 -19.20 25.69
CA ILE A 236 9.86 -18.91 26.96
C ILE A 236 9.91 -17.42 27.26
N LYS A 237 11.07 -16.74 27.10
CA LYS A 237 11.15 -15.28 27.28
C LYS A 237 10.15 -14.55 26.38
N ARG A 238 10.05 -14.93 25.10
CA ARG A 238 9.04 -14.38 24.17
C ARG A 238 7.60 -14.66 24.62
N LEU A 239 7.32 -15.88 25.09
CA LEU A 239 6.00 -16.24 25.58
C LEU A 239 5.59 -15.43 26.81
N ALA A 240 6.54 -15.13 27.70
CA ALA A 240 6.34 -14.23 28.83
C ALA A 240 6.01 -12.80 28.37
N THR A 241 6.73 -12.29 27.37
CA THR A 241 6.44 -10.97 26.77
C THR A 241 5.04 -10.90 26.16
N PHE A 242 4.63 -11.93 25.40
CA PHE A 242 3.26 -12.00 24.86
C PHE A 242 2.21 -12.03 25.96
N SER A 243 2.45 -12.83 27.00
CA SER A 243 1.57 -12.89 28.16
C SER A 243 1.44 -11.54 28.85
N ALA A 244 2.54 -10.80 29.00
CA ALA A 244 2.55 -9.47 29.60
C ALA A 244 1.71 -8.46 28.80
N PHE A 245 1.77 -8.48 27.46
CA PHE A 245 0.95 -7.60 26.63
C PHE A 245 -0.56 -7.77 26.86
N ALA A 246 -1.00 -9.00 27.13
CA ALA A 246 -2.41 -9.32 27.38
C ALA A 246 -2.74 -9.41 28.87
N ASN A 247 -1.84 -8.99 29.78
CA ASN A 247 -1.98 -9.18 31.23
C ASN A 247 -2.31 -10.63 31.64
N GLY A 248 -1.82 -11.60 30.88
CA GLY A 248 -2.06 -13.03 31.07
C GLY A 248 -3.40 -13.54 30.52
N GLU A 249 -4.24 -12.69 29.93
CA GLU A 249 -5.53 -13.06 29.32
C GLU A 249 -5.35 -13.70 27.93
N ILE A 250 -4.47 -14.70 27.83
CA ILE A 250 -4.26 -15.49 26.62
C ILE A 250 -4.72 -16.92 26.85
N GLU A 251 -5.64 -17.41 26.03
CA GLU A 251 -6.07 -18.80 26.07
C GLU A 251 -5.02 -19.72 25.42
N LEU A 252 -4.17 -20.32 26.25
CA LEU A 252 -3.17 -21.30 25.82
C LEU A 252 -3.57 -22.72 26.24
N ASP A 253 -3.68 -23.61 25.26
CA ASP A 253 -3.91 -25.03 25.51
C ASP A 253 -2.59 -25.70 25.92
N VAL A 254 -2.33 -25.81 27.22
CA VAL A 254 -1.13 -26.43 27.80
C VAL A 254 -1.52 -27.33 28.97
N ASP A 255 -0.92 -28.51 29.05
CA ASP A 255 -1.10 -29.38 30.20
C ASP A 255 -0.31 -28.86 31.41
N GLU A 256 -0.82 -29.16 32.61
CA GLU A 256 -0.26 -28.68 33.87
C GLU A 256 1.23 -29.01 34.05
N SER A 257 1.68 -30.20 33.60
CA SER A 257 3.09 -30.59 33.71
C SER A 257 3.99 -29.73 32.82
N THR A 258 3.57 -29.45 31.59
CA THR A 258 4.29 -28.57 30.68
C THR A 258 4.28 -27.12 31.18
N ALA A 259 3.14 -26.65 31.69
CA ALA A 259 3.00 -25.31 32.28
C ALA A 259 3.99 -25.07 33.42
N TYR A 260 4.06 -25.99 34.40
CA TYR A 260 5.04 -25.89 35.49
C TYR A 260 6.48 -25.97 34.99
N LYS A 261 6.77 -26.80 33.98
CA LYS A 261 8.12 -26.87 33.39
C LYS A 261 8.52 -25.53 32.77
N ILE A 262 7.61 -24.85 32.06
CA ILE A 262 7.85 -23.55 31.45
C ILE A 262 8.16 -22.49 32.52
N VAL A 263 7.33 -22.38 33.55
CA VAL A 263 7.50 -21.38 34.61
C VAL A 263 8.78 -21.63 35.43
N ASN A 264 9.07 -22.89 35.76
CA ASN A 264 10.30 -23.23 36.50
C ASN A 264 11.57 -22.92 35.70
N LEU A 265 11.53 -23.11 34.37
CA LEU A 265 12.64 -22.74 33.51
C LEU A 265 12.80 -21.21 33.44
N TYR A 266 11.69 -20.48 33.34
CA TYR A 266 11.72 -19.01 33.39
C TYR A 266 12.35 -18.51 34.70
N ASP A 267 11.96 -19.09 35.85
CA ASP A 267 12.52 -18.75 37.17
C ASP A 267 14.02 -19.04 37.30
N ALA A 268 14.54 -19.96 36.48
CA ALA A 268 15.95 -20.30 36.46
C ALA A 268 16.79 -19.40 35.53
N PHE A 269 16.16 -18.49 34.77
CA PHE A 269 16.89 -17.58 33.89
C PHE A 269 17.61 -16.48 34.68
N ASP A 270 18.73 -16.03 34.13
CA ASP A 270 19.44 -14.86 34.65
C ASP A 270 18.79 -13.58 34.11
N PHE A 271 18.25 -12.78 35.01
CA PHE A 271 17.63 -11.48 34.77
C PHE A 271 18.38 -10.34 35.49
N SER A 272 19.63 -10.55 35.90
CA SER A 272 20.39 -9.58 36.70
C SER A 272 20.58 -8.21 36.03
N GLU A 273 20.42 -8.13 34.71
CA GLU A 273 20.48 -6.91 33.91
C GLU A 273 19.10 -6.30 33.57
N GLU A 274 18.01 -6.97 33.95
CA GLU A 274 16.63 -6.55 33.66
C GLU A 274 15.96 -5.98 34.92
N ASP A 275 14.90 -5.18 34.74
CA ASP A 275 14.16 -4.61 35.87
C ASP A 275 13.38 -5.69 36.65
N ALA A 276 13.58 -5.73 37.95
CA ALA A 276 13.03 -6.79 38.80
C ALA A 276 11.50 -6.74 38.89
N GLU A 277 10.90 -5.55 38.86
CA GLU A 277 9.44 -5.39 38.88
C GLU A 277 8.84 -5.89 37.56
N ALA A 278 9.44 -5.54 36.42
CA ALA A 278 9.02 -6.03 35.11
C ALA A 278 9.15 -7.55 34.98
N VAL A 279 10.20 -8.16 35.53
CA VAL A 279 10.42 -9.61 35.47
C VAL A 279 9.37 -10.37 36.27
N GLU A 280 9.03 -9.89 37.48
CA GLU A 280 7.96 -10.49 38.29
C GLU A 280 6.58 -10.29 37.65
N ALA A 281 6.28 -9.11 37.09
CA ALA A 281 5.04 -8.87 36.36
C ALA A 281 4.90 -9.81 35.15
N ASN A 282 5.98 -10.01 34.37
CA ASN A 282 6.00 -10.95 33.25
C ASN A 282 5.80 -12.39 33.70
N LYS A 283 6.34 -12.76 34.87
CA LYS A 283 6.16 -14.09 35.46
C LYS A 283 4.73 -14.33 35.90
N GLU A 284 4.10 -13.36 36.57
CA GLU A 284 2.69 -13.45 36.96
C GLU A 284 1.77 -13.57 35.75
N ALA A 285 2.02 -12.74 34.71
CA ALA A 285 1.28 -12.82 33.45
C ALA A 285 1.48 -14.18 32.76
N LEU A 286 2.70 -14.71 32.75
CA LEU A 286 3.00 -16.04 32.21
C LEU A 286 2.29 -17.14 33.00
N LYS A 287 2.27 -17.09 34.34
CA LYS A 287 1.54 -18.06 35.18
C LYS A 287 0.04 -18.03 34.86
N THR A 288 -0.55 -16.84 34.77
CA THR A 288 -1.96 -16.65 34.39
C THR A 288 -2.24 -17.25 33.02
N ALA A 289 -1.42 -16.95 32.01
CA ALA A 289 -1.58 -17.48 30.65
C ALA A 289 -1.40 -19.01 30.57
N MET A 290 -0.60 -19.60 31.48
CA MET A 290 -0.43 -21.05 31.61
C MET A 290 -1.53 -21.73 32.44
N GLY A 291 -2.50 -20.97 32.98
CA GLY A 291 -3.57 -21.49 33.84
C GLY A 291 -3.11 -21.91 35.23
N LEU A 292 -1.97 -21.39 35.69
CA LEU A 292 -1.41 -21.67 37.02
C LEU A 292 -1.82 -20.59 38.04
N PRO A 293 -1.91 -20.93 39.34
CA PRO A 293 -2.22 -19.95 40.38
C PRO A 293 -1.12 -18.89 40.48
N VAL A 294 -1.55 -17.62 40.58
CA VAL A 294 -0.71 -16.48 40.95
C VAL A 294 -0.77 -16.34 42.48
N GLU A 295 0.38 -16.18 43.13
CA GLU A 295 0.48 -16.03 44.60
C GLU A 295 0.57 -14.56 45.01
#